data_AF-A0A368KQ08-F1
#
_entry.id   AF-A0A368KQ08-F1
#
_cell.length_a   1.000
_cell.length_b   1.000
_cell.length_c   1.000
_cell.angle_alpha   90.00
_cell.angle_beta   90.00
_cell.angle_gamma   90.00
#
_symmetry.space_group_name_H-M   'P 1'
#
loop_
_entity.id
_entity.type
_entity.pdbx_description
1 polymer ?
#
loop_
_entity_poly.entity_id
_entity_poly.type
_entity_poly.pdbx_seq_one_letter_code
_entity_poly.pdbx_strand_id
1 'polypeptide(L)'
;MAKQQQDLEWKARWEQRGDAVRRVLGDTEPLGSVYPFSWEQYTLPGACALTFKPTAARNDYLTMTLGLTQPLRESDQAYPWEFAVRANEHAEWPADLLYQLLTQWLCENGDMGFGYRLPLVFFNDRGGKMWAGVTDDVSGLKLIGSLRAMYLWTDETKLRLRLPSSEFGLLTVVAVTEDEDRLAQQTTPAHLLLLLQRLGVKQVCNPHRQSVLAMPNASSQWETIHGMSHDDAFDELQGNA
;
A
#
# COMPACT_ATOMS: atom_id res chain seq x y z
N MET A 1 -23.13 -23.93 -19.67
CA MET A 1 -22.70 -24.70 -18.48
C MET A 1 -21.32 -24.28 -17.99
N ALA A 2 -20.28 -24.20 -18.84
CA ALA A 2 -18.93 -23.80 -18.40
C ALA A 2 -18.82 -22.42 -17.73
N LYS A 3 -19.45 -21.37 -18.28
CA LYS A 3 -19.41 -20.01 -17.72
C LYS A 3 -20.02 -19.92 -16.31
N GLN A 4 -21.17 -20.57 -16.11
CA GLN A 4 -21.87 -20.55 -14.81
C GLN A 4 -21.06 -21.27 -13.71
N GLN A 5 -20.39 -22.37 -14.07
CA GLN A 5 -19.49 -23.06 -13.15
C GLN A 5 -18.28 -22.19 -12.77
N GLN A 6 -17.69 -21.52 -13.76
CA GLN A 6 -16.59 -20.57 -13.54
C GLN A 6 -17.01 -19.40 -12.64
N ASP A 7 -18.20 -18.85 -12.84
CA ASP A 7 -18.72 -17.74 -12.01
C ASP A 7 -18.95 -18.20 -10.55
N LEU A 8 -19.42 -19.43 -10.32
CA LEU A 8 -19.59 -20.01 -8.99
C LEU A 8 -18.25 -20.24 -8.28
N GLU A 9 -17.27 -20.80 -8.98
CA GLU A 9 -15.92 -21.02 -8.46
C GLU A 9 -15.21 -19.70 -8.14
N TRP A 10 -15.36 -18.72 -9.01
CA TRP A 10 -14.84 -17.37 -8.80
C TRP A 10 -15.44 -16.75 -7.53
N LYS A 11 -16.76 -16.82 -7.37
CA LYS A 11 -17.46 -16.24 -6.22
C LYS A 11 -17.02 -16.91 -4.92
N ALA A 12 -16.91 -18.24 -4.91
CA ALA A 12 -16.44 -18.98 -3.75
C ALA A 12 -15.00 -18.60 -3.34
N ARG A 13 -14.11 -18.37 -4.31
CA ARG A 13 -12.74 -17.90 -4.07
C ARG A 13 -12.70 -16.48 -3.49
N TRP A 14 -13.58 -15.61 -3.98
CA TRP A 14 -13.68 -14.24 -3.48
C TRP A 14 -14.23 -14.21 -2.04
N GLU A 15 -15.30 -14.96 -1.76
CA GLU A 15 -15.88 -15.09 -0.42
C GLU A 15 -14.87 -15.65 0.59
N GLN A 16 -14.12 -16.69 0.21
CA GLN A 16 -13.08 -17.27 1.06
C GLN A 16 -12.00 -16.24 1.47
N ARG A 17 -11.62 -15.36 0.55
CA ARG A 17 -10.66 -14.27 0.85
C ARG A 17 -11.29 -13.22 1.73
N GLY A 18 -12.52 -12.82 1.45
CA GLY A 18 -13.30 -11.92 2.30
C GLY A 18 -13.40 -12.43 3.74
N ASP A 19 -13.64 -13.73 3.93
CA ASP A 19 -13.71 -14.36 5.24
C ASP A 19 -12.34 -14.45 5.93
N ALA A 20 -11.27 -14.69 5.18
CA ALA A 20 -9.90 -14.65 5.72
C ALA A 20 -9.53 -13.24 6.20
N VAL A 21 -9.85 -12.22 5.41
CA VAL A 21 -9.67 -10.81 5.77
C VAL A 21 -10.50 -10.46 7.01
N ARG A 22 -11.81 -10.77 7.00
CA ARG A 22 -12.72 -10.44 8.12
C ARG A 22 -12.30 -11.07 9.44
N ARG A 23 -11.78 -12.31 9.42
CA ARG A 23 -11.28 -12.98 10.63
C ARG A 23 -10.12 -12.24 11.31
N VAL A 24 -9.32 -11.51 10.54
CA VAL A 24 -8.09 -10.87 11.03
C VAL A 24 -8.28 -9.36 11.24
N LEU A 25 -8.96 -8.69 10.30
CA LEU A 25 -9.14 -7.24 10.31
C LEU A 25 -10.51 -6.80 10.83
N GLY A 26 -11.44 -7.73 11.04
CA GLY A 26 -12.82 -7.45 11.40
C GLY A 26 -13.66 -7.02 10.20
N ASP A 27 -14.81 -6.41 10.49
CA ASP A 27 -15.69 -5.89 9.45
C ASP A 27 -15.19 -4.57 8.85
N THR A 28 -15.62 -4.31 7.62
CA THR A 28 -15.31 -3.05 6.92
C THR A 28 -16.02 -1.85 7.55
N GLU A 29 -15.54 -0.65 7.22
CA GLU A 29 -16.11 0.64 7.58
C GLU A 29 -16.45 1.43 6.30
N PRO A 30 -17.72 1.81 6.06
CA PRO A 30 -18.93 1.34 6.77
C PRO A 30 -19.13 -0.19 6.68
N LEU A 31 -19.92 -0.77 7.59
CA LEU A 31 -20.17 -2.22 7.63
C LEU A 31 -20.64 -2.78 6.27
N GLY A 32 -19.88 -3.73 5.73
CA GLY A 32 -20.19 -4.37 4.45
C GLY A 32 -19.86 -3.53 3.22
N SER A 33 -19.20 -2.38 3.39
CA SER A 33 -18.76 -1.55 2.26
C SER A 33 -17.74 -2.30 1.40
N VAL A 34 -17.93 -2.19 0.10
CA VAL A 34 -17.02 -2.66 -0.95
C VAL A 34 -16.97 -1.56 -1.99
N TYR A 35 -15.76 -1.08 -2.31
CA TYR A 35 -15.56 -0.11 -3.39
C TYR A 35 -15.08 -0.86 -4.63
N PRO A 36 -15.94 -1.20 -5.61
CA PRO A 36 -15.56 -2.02 -6.75
C PRO A 36 -14.68 -1.24 -7.74
N PHE A 37 -13.74 -1.95 -8.37
CA PHE A 37 -12.90 -1.44 -9.45
C PHE A 37 -13.21 -2.16 -10.76
N SER A 38 -13.14 -1.43 -11.87
CA SER A 38 -13.34 -1.98 -13.20
C SER A 38 -12.55 -1.19 -14.24
N TRP A 39 -12.05 -1.87 -15.25
CA TRP A 39 -11.32 -1.28 -16.37
C TRP A 39 -11.93 -1.76 -17.69
N GLU A 40 -11.90 -0.91 -18.72
CA GLU A 40 -12.38 -1.31 -20.05
C GLU A 40 -11.44 -2.29 -20.75
N GLN A 41 -10.12 -2.14 -20.52
CA GLN A 41 -9.07 -2.84 -21.25
C GLN A 41 -8.45 -4.01 -20.48
N TYR A 42 -8.74 -4.12 -19.18
CA TYR A 42 -8.12 -5.09 -18.28
C TYR A 42 -9.17 -5.89 -17.53
N THR A 43 -8.82 -7.13 -17.17
CA THR A 43 -9.69 -8.02 -16.39
C THR A 43 -9.02 -8.35 -15.06
N LEU A 44 -9.55 -7.79 -13.97
CA LEU A 44 -9.20 -8.16 -12.59
C LEU A 44 -10.49 -8.42 -11.80
N PRO A 45 -11.07 -9.63 -11.90
CA PRO A 45 -12.39 -9.94 -11.37
C PRO A 45 -12.45 -9.81 -9.84
N GLY A 46 -13.39 -9.00 -9.34
CA GLY A 46 -13.56 -8.80 -7.90
C GLY A 46 -12.64 -7.78 -7.27
N ALA A 47 -11.81 -7.12 -8.08
CA ALA A 47 -11.00 -6.00 -7.65
C ALA A 47 -11.86 -4.99 -6.92
N CYS A 48 -11.53 -4.73 -5.67
CA CYS A 48 -12.17 -3.70 -4.87
C CYS A 48 -11.22 -3.15 -3.83
N ALA A 49 -11.61 -2.05 -3.19
CA ALA A 49 -11.04 -1.59 -1.94
C ALA A 49 -11.97 -1.88 -0.77
N LEU A 50 -11.37 -2.26 0.35
CA LEU A 50 -11.99 -2.53 1.65
C LEU A 50 -11.32 -1.65 2.70
N THR A 51 -12.11 -0.88 3.44
CA THR A 51 -11.60 0.00 4.51
C THR A 51 -11.94 -0.59 5.86
N PHE A 52 -11.00 -0.54 6.81
CA PHE A 52 -11.12 -1.05 8.17
C PHE A 52 -10.77 0.05 9.16
N LYS A 53 -11.62 0.21 10.18
CA LYS A 53 -11.44 1.21 11.24
C LYS A 53 -10.23 0.89 12.15
N PRO A 54 -9.76 1.88 12.94
CA PRO A 54 -8.82 1.63 14.02
C PRO A 54 -9.31 0.56 15.01
N THR A 55 -8.37 -0.18 15.60
CA THR A 55 -8.58 -1.19 16.64
C THR A 55 -7.74 -0.85 17.89
N ALA A 56 -7.86 -1.65 18.95
CA ALA A 56 -7.00 -1.49 20.13
C ALA A 56 -5.50 -1.70 19.81
N ALA A 57 -5.19 -2.48 18.77
CA ALA A 57 -3.82 -2.77 18.35
C ALA A 57 -3.31 -1.85 17.23
N ARG A 58 -4.21 -1.16 16.52
CA ARG A 58 -3.90 -0.31 15.36
C ARG A 58 -4.68 1.01 15.44
N ASN A 59 -3.99 2.14 15.53
CA ASN A 59 -4.63 3.45 15.69
C ASN A 59 -4.98 4.17 14.37
N ASP A 60 -4.70 3.54 13.23
CA ASP A 60 -4.97 4.03 11.87
C ASP A 60 -6.12 3.27 11.16
N TYR A 61 -6.72 3.95 10.19
CA TYR A 61 -7.57 3.32 9.18
C TYR A 61 -6.69 2.58 8.18
N LEU A 62 -7.08 1.36 7.83
CA LEU A 62 -6.43 0.57 6.80
C LEU A 62 -7.40 0.41 5.63
N THR A 63 -7.01 0.87 4.45
CA THR A 63 -7.70 0.54 3.20
C THR A 63 -6.80 -0.41 2.41
N MET A 64 -7.34 -1.53 1.94
CA MET A 64 -6.58 -2.50 1.15
C MET A 64 -7.37 -2.95 -0.07
N THR A 65 -6.65 -3.44 -1.08
CA THR A 65 -7.28 -4.10 -2.22
C THR A 65 -7.74 -5.51 -1.85
N LEU A 66 -8.71 -6.01 -2.60
CA LEU A 66 -8.99 -7.43 -2.70
C LEU A 66 -9.17 -7.77 -4.17
N GLY A 67 -8.38 -8.72 -4.68
CA GLY A 67 -8.53 -9.22 -6.05
C GLY A 67 -7.22 -9.60 -6.72
N LEU A 68 -6.09 -8.99 -6.34
CA LEU A 68 -4.76 -9.33 -6.88
C LEU A 68 -4.36 -10.76 -6.56
N THR A 69 -4.72 -11.20 -5.35
CA THR A 69 -4.38 -12.52 -4.83
C THR A 69 -5.31 -13.62 -5.33
N GLN A 70 -6.24 -13.29 -6.23
CA GLN A 70 -7.18 -14.23 -6.82
C GLN A 70 -6.68 -14.68 -8.19
N PRO A 71 -6.40 -15.99 -8.39
CA PRO A 71 -5.96 -16.47 -9.69
C PRO A 71 -7.15 -16.48 -10.67
N LEU A 72 -6.91 -16.06 -11.92
CA LEU A 72 -7.93 -16.00 -12.97
C LEU A 72 -8.36 -17.41 -13.40
N ARG A 73 -7.42 -18.35 -13.43
CA ARG A 73 -7.62 -19.78 -13.70
C ARG A 73 -7.00 -20.62 -12.59
N GLU A 74 -7.39 -21.88 -12.48
CA GLU A 74 -6.86 -22.79 -11.44
C GLU A 74 -5.35 -23.03 -11.55
N SER A 75 -4.82 -23.00 -12.78
CA SER A 75 -3.39 -23.16 -13.06
C SER A 75 -2.56 -21.91 -12.79
N ASP A 76 -3.20 -20.74 -12.61
CA ASP A 76 -2.49 -19.49 -12.56
C ASP A 76 -1.87 -19.29 -11.17
N GLN A 77 -0.60 -18.88 -11.15
CA GLN A 77 0.02 -18.44 -9.91
C GLN A 77 -0.57 -17.09 -9.53
N ALA A 78 -1.24 -17.03 -8.37
CA ALA A 78 -1.76 -15.78 -7.83
C ALA A 78 -0.62 -14.87 -7.37
N TYR A 79 -0.81 -13.56 -7.54
CA TYR A 79 0.09 -12.58 -6.96
C TYR A 79 0.03 -12.69 -5.41
N PRO A 80 1.17 -12.67 -4.69
CA PRO A 80 1.18 -13.02 -3.26
C PRO A 80 0.85 -11.86 -2.31
N TRP A 81 0.46 -10.69 -2.83
CA TRP A 81 0.23 -9.48 -2.06
C TRP A 81 -1.05 -8.76 -2.48
N GLU A 82 -1.72 -8.11 -1.54
CA GLU A 82 -2.67 -7.03 -1.83
C GLU A 82 -2.01 -5.68 -1.54
N PHE A 83 -2.41 -4.63 -2.25
CA PHE A 83 -1.95 -3.28 -1.94
C PHE A 83 -2.72 -2.71 -0.74
N ALA A 84 -2.04 -1.91 0.07
CA ALA A 84 -2.62 -1.31 1.26
C ALA A 84 -2.18 0.14 1.44
N VAL A 85 -3.06 0.95 2.02
CA VAL A 85 -2.83 2.33 2.43
C VAL A 85 -3.34 2.49 3.84
N ARG A 86 -2.53 3.11 4.71
CA ARG A 86 -2.92 3.45 6.07
C ARG A 86 -3.08 4.95 6.21
N ALA A 87 -4.13 5.40 6.89
CA ALA A 87 -4.45 6.82 7.06
C ALA A 87 -4.87 7.11 8.52
N ASN A 88 -4.56 8.30 9.01
CA ASN A 88 -4.95 8.72 10.37
C ASN A 88 -6.47 8.94 10.52
N GLU A 89 -7.17 9.20 9.42
CA GLU A 89 -8.59 9.52 9.40
C GLU A 89 -9.32 8.71 8.33
N HIS A 90 -10.65 8.61 8.47
CA HIS A 90 -11.48 8.03 7.43
C HIS A 90 -11.54 8.99 6.25
N ALA A 91 -10.95 8.60 5.13
CA ALA A 91 -10.89 9.41 3.93
C ALA A 91 -11.16 8.54 2.68
N GLU A 92 -11.53 9.20 1.58
CA GLU A 92 -11.84 8.53 0.30
C GLU A 92 -10.59 8.33 -0.57
N TRP A 93 -9.62 9.25 -0.49
CA TRP A 93 -8.40 9.22 -1.29
C TRP A 93 -7.59 7.92 -1.21
N PRO A 94 -7.60 7.12 -0.11
CA PRO A 94 -6.91 5.83 -0.10
C PRO A 94 -7.47 4.85 -1.14
N ALA A 95 -8.79 4.78 -1.30
CA ALA A 95 -9.41 3.89 -2.27
C ALA A 95 -9.08 4.31 -3.71
N ASP A 96 -9.09 5.62 -3.99
CA ASP A 96 -8.72 6.17 -5.29
C ASP A 96 -7.23 5.96 -5.60
N LEU A 97 -6.36 6.05 -4.59
CA LEU A 97 -4.94 5.74 -4.73
C LEU A 97 -4.72 4.25 -5.05
N LEU A 98 -5.44 3.36 -4.37
CA LEU A 98 -5.38 1.92 -4.65
C LEU A 98 -5.87 1.59 -6.07
N TYR A 99 -6.91 2.27 -6.56
CA TYR A 99 -7.34 2.13 -7.96
C TYR A 99 -6.22 2.51 -8.94
N GLN A 100 -5.52 3.64 -8.68
CA GLN A 100 -4.38 4.07 -9.50
C GLN A 100 -3.22 3.07 -9.44
N LEU A 101 -2.91 2.53 -8.25
CA LEU A 101 -1.88 1.49 -8.08
C LEU A 101 -2.21 0.21 -8.84
N LEU A 102 -3.46 -0.26 -8.77
CA LEU A 102 -3.90 -1.43 -9.55
C LEU A 102 -3.84 -1.16 -11.04
N THR A 103 -4.19 0.05 -11.47
CA THR A 103 -4.07 0.46 -12.87
C THR A 103 -2.62 0.41 -13.33
N GLN A 104 -1.69 0.94 -12.52
CA GLN A 104 -0.25 0.86 -12.81
C GLN A 104 0.23 -0.59 -12.89
N TRP A 105 -0.16 -1.42 -11.91
CA TRP A 105 0.19 -2.84 -11.88
C TRP A 105 -0.29 -3.59 -13.12
N LEU A 106 -1.51 -3.30 -13.59
CA LEU A 106 -2.05 -3.87 -14.82
C LEU A 106 -1.26 -3.41 -16.06
N CYS A 107 -0.94 -2.11 -16.16
CA CYS A 107 -0.14 -1.55 -17.26
C CYS A 107 1.29 -2.12 -17.30
N GLU A 108 1.87 -2.44 -16.15
CA GLU A 108 3.22 -3.00 -16.00
C GLU A 108 3.24 -4.53 -16.02
N ASN A 109 2.14 -5.19 -16.40
CA ASN A 109 2.01 -6.65 -16.43
C ASN A 109 2.34 -7.33 -15.09
N GLY A 110 2.08 -6.64 -13.99
CA GLY A 110 2.27 -7.12 -12.63
C GLY A 110 3.67 -6.99 -12.05
N ASP A 111 4.57 -6.27 -12.73
CA ASP A 111 5.95 -6.04 -12.28
C ASP A 111 6.07 -4.93 -11.23
N MET A 112 5.29 -5.04 -10.15
CA MET A 112 5.46 -4.20 -8.96
C MET A 112 5.73 -5.09 -7.75
N GLY A 113 6.75 -4.74 -6.96
CA GLY A 113 7.20 -5.54 -5.82
C GLY A 113 7.73 -4.68 -4.67
N PHE A 114 8.56 -5.28 -3.82
CA PHE A 114 9.17 -4.57 -2.70
C PHE A 114 10.11 -3.46 -3.18
N GLY A 115 10.00 -2.29 -2.57
CA GLY A 115 10.79 -1.13 -2.91
C GLY A 115 10.37 -0.46 -4.22
N TYR A 116 9.27 -0.90 -4.85
CA TYR A 116 8.77 -0.27 -6.06
C TYR A 116 8.41 1.18 -5.77
N ARG A 117 9.00 2.10 -6.53
CA ARG A 117 8.87 3.55 -6.35
C ARG A 117 7.86 4.10 -7.34
N LEU A 118 6.92 4.90 -6.85
CA LEU A 118 6.00 5.68 -7.68
C LEU A 118 5.95 7.13 -7.20
N PRO A 119 5.71 8.09 -8.11
CA PRO A 119 5.42 9.45 -7.68
C PRO A 119 4.10 9.49 -6.91
N LEU A 120 4.01 10.35 -5.92
CA LEU A 120 2.82 10.52 -5.10
C LEU A 120 2.63 11.99 -4.75
N VAL A 121 1.46 12.53 -5.05
CA VAL A 121 1.11 13.90 -4.67
C VAL A 121 -0.26 13.94 -4.00
N PHE A 122 -0.38 14.80 -2.99
CA PHE A 122 -1.68 15.16 -2.41
C PHE A 122 -2.05 16.56 -2.86
N PHE A 123 -3.31 16.75 -3.23
CA PHE A 123 -3.80 18.05 -3.71
C PHE A 123 -5.28 18.24 -3.38
N ASN A 124 -5.73 19.49 -3.39
CA ASN A 124 -7.15 19.81 -3.32
C ASN A 124 -7.72 19.99 -4.74
N ASP A 125 -8.89 19.41 -5.00
CA ASP A 125 -9.66 19.72 -6.19
C ASP A 125 -10.28 21.13 -6.14
N ARG A 126 -11.05 21.50 -7.17
CA ARG A 126 -11.73 22.80 -7.23
C ARG A 126 -12.79 22.98 -6.13
N GLY A 127 -13.31 21.90 -5.57
CA GLY A 127 -14.25 21.90 -4.45
C GLY A 127 -13.56 21.95 -3.08
N GLY A 128 -12.22 21.92 -3.03
CA GLY A 128 -11.46 21.88 -1.78
C GLY A 128 -11.38 20.49 -1.15
N LYS A 129 -11.82 19.43 -1.86
CA LYS A 129 -11.68 18.04 -1.40
C LYS A 129 -10.26 17.55 -1.69
N MET A 130 -9.69 16.83 -0.73
CA MET A 130 -8.35 16.25 -0.84
C MET A 130 -8.37 14.97 -1.69
N TRP A 131 -7.36 14.86 -2.57
CA TRP A 131 -7.10 13.69 -3.41
C TRP A 131 -5.63 13.30 -3.35
N ALA A 132 -5.35 12.04 -3.69
CA ALA A 132 -4.01 11.52 -3.92
C ALA A 132 -3.86 11.14 -5.41
N GLY A 133 -2.71 11.45 -6.00
CA GLY A 133 -2.40 11.18 -7.40
C GLY A 133 -1.04 10.50 -7.57
N VAL A 134 -0.98 9.53 -8.49
CA VAL A 134 0.27 8.91 -8.96
C VAL A 134 0.74 9.65 -10.20
N THR A 135 1.42 10.79 -10.01
CA THR A 135 1.88 11.65 -11.12
C THR A 135 3.05 12.53 -10.68
N ASP A 136 4.00 12.75 -11.59
CA ASP A 136 5.05 13.78 -11.47
C ASP A 136 4.60 15.15 -12.01
N ASP A 137 3.55 15.19 -12.84
CA ASP A 137 2.99 16.45 -13.33
C ASP A 137 2.05 17.06 -12.28
N VAL A 138 2.56 18.12 -11.64
CA VAL A 138 1.85 18.89 -10.61
C VAL A 138 1.30 20.22 -11.13
N SER A 139 1.41 20.46 -12.44
CA SER A 139 1.04 21.74 -13.05
C SER A 139 -0.43 22.05 -12.82
N GLY A 140 -0.71 23.18 -12.15
CA GLY A 140 -2.07 23.62 -11.87
C GLY A 140 -2.76 22.93 -10.69
N LEU A 141 -2.08 22.02 -9.98
CA LEU A 141 -2.60 21.40 -8.76
C LEU A 141 -2.38 22.30 -7.53
N LYS A 142 -3.37 22.34 -6.63
CA LYS A 142 -3.21 22.96 -5.30
C LYS A 142 -2.64 21.94 -4.33
N LEU A 143 -1.32 21.83 -4.32
CA LEU A 143 -0.59 20.81 -3.55
C LEU A 143 -0.78 20.93 -2.04
N ILE A 144 -0.71 19.78 -1.37
CA ILE A 144 -0.81 19.60 0.08
C ILE A 144 0.47 18.93 0.57
N GLY A 145 1.09 19.53 1.60
CA GLY A 145 2.28 19.00 2.25
C GLY A 145 3.48 18.79 1.32
N SER A 146 4.43 17.98 1.79
CA SER A 146 5.73 17.77 1.15
C SER A 146 5.97 16.33 0.68
N LEU A 147 4.98 15.44 0.79
CA LEU A 147 5.07 14.07 0.26
C LEU A 147 5.08 14.12 -1.28
N ARG A 148 6.08 13.49 -1.90
CA ARG A 148 6.30 13.55 -3.36
C ARG A 148 6.55 12.18 -4.00
N ALA A 149 6.82 11.16 -3.20
CA ALA A 149 6.96 9.80 -3.69
C ALA A 149 6.33 8.82 -2.71
N MET A 150 6.16 7.59 -3.18
CA MET A 150 5.82 6.45 -2.36
C MET A 150 6.63 5.23 -2.74
N TYR A 151 6.84 4.37 -1.75
CA TYR A 151 7.39 3.05 -1.92
C TYR A 151 6.37 1.99 -1.53
N LEU A 152 6.36 0.87 -2.23
CA LEU A 152 5.63 -0.32 -1.81
C LEU A 152 6.51 -1.17 -0.91
N TRP A 153 6.06 -1.46 0.30
CA TRP A 153 6.81 -2.29 1.24
C TRP A 153 5.93 -3.28 1.99
N THR A 154 6.51 -4.30 2.59
CA THR A 154 5.75 -5.18 3.49
C THR A 154 5.15 -4.36 4.62
N ASP A 155 3.90 -4.65 4.96
CA ASP A 155 3.25 -4.08 6.13
C ASP A 155 4.11 -4.22 7.39
N GLU A 156 4.18 -3.16 8.20
CA GLU A 156 5.01 -3.12 9.42
C GLU A 156 4.65 -4.22 10.44
N THR A 157 3.41 -4.71 10.44
CA THR A 157 2.98 -5.82 11.30
C THR A 157 3.23 -7.19 10.68
N LYS A 158 3.74 -7.21 9.44
CA LYS A 158 3.98 -8.40 8.60
C LYS A 158 2.76 -9.29 8.51
N LEU A 159 1.60 -8.66 8.33
CA LEU A 159 0.32 -9.35 8.29
C LEU A 159 0.30 -10.40 7.16
N ARG A 160 -0.06 -11.64 7.52
CA ARG A 160 -0.29 -12.75 6.58
C ARG A 160 -1.69 -13.30 6.75
N LEU A 161 -2.46 -13.31 5.66
CA LEU A 161 -3.84 -13.76 5.60
C LEU A 161 -3.87 -15.18 5.03
N ARG A 162 -4.26 -16.15 5.87
CA ARG A 162 -4.26 -17.57 5.52
C ARG A 162 -5.53 -18.00 4.80
N LEU A 163 -5.35 -18.60 3.63
CA LEU A 163 -6.34 -19.34 2.86
C LEU A 163 -6.10 -20.85 3.03
N PRO A 164 -7.05 -21.74 2.66
CA PRO A 164 -6.84 -23.18 2.80
C PRO A 164 -5.66 -23.75 2.01
N SER A 165 -5.30 -23.15 0.87
CA SER A 165 -4.25 -23.64 -0.02
C SER A 165 -3.09 -22.65 -0.22
N SER A 166 -3.14 -21.48 0.39
CA SER A 166 -2.14 -20.42 0.22
C SER A 166 -2.24 -19.37 1.32
N GLU A 167 -1.40 -18.36 1.25
CA GLU A 167 -1.53 -17.14 2.03
C GLU A 167 -1.06 -15.96 1.21
N PHE A 168 -1.49 -14.76 1.60
CA PHE A 168 -1.04 -13.51 1.01
C PHE A 168 -0.78 -12.48 2.09
N GLY A 169 0.03 -11.49 1.78
CA GLY A 169 0.32 -10.37 2.68
C GLY A 169 -0.14 -9.04 2.12
N LEU A 170 0.29 -7.96 2.78
CA LEU A 170 0.04 -6.60 2.34
C LEU A 170 1.34 -5.91 1.88
N LEU A 171 1.30 -5.30 0.71
CA LEU A 171 2.24 -4.30 0.23
C LEU A 171 1.67 -2.91 0.53
N THR A 172 2.13 -2.35 1.64
CA THR A 172 1.68 -1.06 2.14
C THR A 172 2.44 0.08 1.47
N VAL A 173 1.69 1.11 1.08
CA VAL A 173 2.22 2.38 0.60
C VAL A 173 2.94 3.09 1.74
N VAL A 174 4.21 3.41 1.54
CA VAL A 174 5.00 4.27 2.42
C VAL A 174 5.27 5.59 1.72
N ALA A 175 4.52 6.62 2.10
CA ALA A 175 4.66 7.94 1.51
C ALA A 175 5.81 8.74 2.12
N VAL A 176 6.66 9.29 1.24
CA VAL A 176 7.90 9.96 1.60
C VAL A 176 7.98 11.37 1.02
N THR A 177 8.71 12.23 1.68
CA THR A 177 9.01 13.58 1.18
C THR A 177 10.08 13.53 0.09
N GLU A 178 10.25 14.64 -0.64
CA GLU A 178 11.23 14.72 -1.74
C GLU A 178 12.69 14.54 -1.28
N ASP A 179 13.05 15.05 -0.10
CA ASP A 179 14.37 14.87 0.48
C ASP A 179 14.60 13.44 0.98
N GLU A 180 13.59 12.78 1.53
CA GLU A 180 13.63 11.36 1.88
C GLU A 180 13.78 10.47 0.64
N ASP A 181 12.99 10.73 -0.40
CA ASP A 181 13.09 10.04 -1.68
C ASP A 181 14.51 10.15 -2.27
N ARG A 182 15.13 11.33 -2.19
CA ARG A 182 16.54 11.50 -2.58
C ARG A 182 17.49 10.62 -1.78
N LEU A 183 17.28 10.43 -0.47
CA LEU A 183 18.10 9.50 0.32
C LEU A 183 17.99 8.06 -0.20
N ALA A 184 16.77 7.60 -0.48
CA ALA A 184 16.54 6.26 -1.02
C ALA A 184 17.14 6.09 -2.43
N GLN A 185 17.11 7.13 -3.27
CA GLN A 185 17.76 7.10 -4.59
C GLN A 185 19.29 7.09 -4.52
N GLN A 186 19.87 7.71 -3.48
CA GLN A 186 21.32 7.67 -3.22
C GLN A 186 21.78 6.34 -2.61
N THR A 187 20.84 5.60 -2.01
CA THR A 187 21.09 4.32 -1.34
C THR A 187 20.11 3.27 -1.87
N THR A 188 19.16 2.81 -1.06
CA THR A 188 18.04 1.96 -1.47
C THR A 188 16.81 2.26 -0.63
N PRO A 189 15.60 1.80 -1.02
CA PRO A 189 14.39 1.94 -0.20
C PRO A 189 14.56 1.35 1.21
N ALA A 190 15.24 0.21 1.37
CA ALA A 190 15.49 -0.40 2.68
C ALA A 190 16.16 0.55 3.68
N HIS A 191 17.19 1.31 3.27
CA HIS A 191 17.88 2.28 4.11
C HIS A 191 16.94 3.39 4.59
N LEU A 192 16.15 3.96 3.68
CA LEU A 192 15.19 5.00 4.04
C LEU A 192 14.13 4.47 4.99
N LEU A 193 13.57 3.29 4.71
CA LEU A 193 12.52 2.69 5.53
C LEU A 193 13.03 2.33 6.94
N LEU A 194 14.28 1.88 7.06
CA LEU A 194 14.94 1.70 8.36
C LEU A 194 15.09 3.03 9.11
N LEU A 195 15.45 4.12 8.42
CA LEU A 195 15.50 5.46 9.02
C LEU A 195 14.13 5.89 9.56
N LEU A 196 13.07 5.73 8.75
CA LEU A 196 11.69 6.03 9.18
C LEU A 196 11.32 5.23 10.43
N GLN A 197 11.61 3.91 10.43
CA GLN A 197 11.32 3.03 11.57
C GLN A 197 12.06 3.45 12.83
N ARG A 198 13.37 3.72 12.75
CA ARG A 198 14.19 4.14 13.91
C ARG A 198 13.78 5.50 14.46
N LEU A 199 13.25 6.38 13.62
CA LEU A 199 12.69 7.68 14.04
C LEU A 199 11.22 7.59 14.48
N GLY A 200 10.63 6.40 14.53
CA GLY A 200 9.26 6.18 14.98
C GLY A 200 8.19 6.62 13.99
N VAL A 201 8.55 6.84 12.72
CA VAL A 201 7.59 7.11 11.66
C VAL A 201 7.04 5.79 11.14
N LYS A 202 5.78 5.52 11.52
CA LYS A 202 5.02 4.35 11.07
C LYS A 202 4.66 4.45 9.59
N GLN A 203 4.24 3.33 9.00
CA GLN A 203 3.72 3.27 7.63
C GLN A 203 2.31 3.88 7.48
N VAL A 204 2.03 5.00 8.15
CA VAL A 204 0.75 5.72 8.07
C VAL A 204 0.93 6.96 7.19
N CYS A 205 0.21 7.01 6.09
CA CYS A 205 0.22 8.14 5.16
C CYS A 205 -0.51 9.33 5.79
N ASN A 206 0.28 10.31 6.22
CA ASN A 206 -0.20 11.62 6.65
C ASN A 206 0.20 12.68 5.61
N PRO A 207 -0.74 13.20 4.80
CA PRO A 207 -0.47 14.21 3.77
C PRO A 207 0.30 15.44 4.25
N HIS A 208 0.19 15.78 5.54
CA HIS A 208 0.82 16.95 6.15
C HIS A 208 2.11 16.62 6.93
N ARG A 209 2.60 15.37 6.87
CA ARG A 209 3.83 14.97 7.55
C ARG A 209 5.02 15.77 7.01
N GLN A 210 5.84 16.26 7.93
CA GLN A 210 7.14 16.85 7.60
C GLN A 210 8.20 15.77 7.39
N SER A 211 9.27 16.11 6.68
CA SER A 211 10.41 15.22 6.49
C SER A 211 11.00 14.75 7.82
N VAL A 212 11.42 13.49 7.87
CA VAL A 212 12.14 12.94 9.03
C VAL A 212 13.50 13.58 9.22
N LEU A 213 14.07 14.21 8.18
CA LEU A 213 15.33 14.94 8.29
C LEU A 213 15.22 16.19 9.17
N ALA A 214 14.01 16.67 9.45
CA ALA A 214 13.75 17.74 10.41
C ALA A 214 13.64 17.23 11.86
N MET A 215 13.63 15.92 12.09
CA MET A 215 13.48 15.34 13.44
C MET A 215 14.79 15.35 14.22
N PRO A 216 14.75 15.45 15.57
CA PRO A 216 15.92 15.26 16.40
C PRO A 216 16.60 13.92 16.13
N ASN A 217 17.93 13.91 16.11
CA ASN A 217 18.77 12.73 15.87
C ASN A 217 18.70 12.11 14.46
N ALA A 218 17.96 12.70 13.52
CA ALA A 218 17.83 12.16 12.16
C ALA A 218 19.20 12.00 11.47
N SER A 219 20.07 13.02 11.56
CA SER A 219 21.42 12.96 10.97
C SER A 219 22.27 11.84 11.57
N SER A 220 22.25 11.69 12.90
CA SER A 220 23.03 10.63 13.59
C SER A 220 22.53 9.23 13.23
N GLN A 221 21.20 9.04 13.12
CA GLN A 221 20.62 7.79 12.66
C GLN A 221 21.01 7.51 11.20
N TRP A 222 20.93 8.54 10.35
CA TRP A 222 21.27 8.41 8.94
C TRP A 222 22.74 8.07 8.72
N GLU A 223 23.68 8.70 9.45
CA GLU A 223 25.11 8.37 9.37
C GLU A 223 25.38 6.89 9.67
N THR A 224 24.66 6.33 10.63
CA THR A 224 24.76 4.90 10.99
C THR A 224 24.22 4.02 9.87
N ILE A 225 23.04 4.36 9.33
CA ILE A 225 22.35 3.56 8.32
C ILE A 225 23.05 3.65 6.96
N HIS A 226 23.50 4.84 6.55
CA HIS A 226 24.17 5.06 5.26
C HIS A 226 25.45 4.23 5.08
N GLY A 227 26.09 3.82 6.18
CA GLY A 227 27.25 2.93 6.14
C GLY A 227 26.93 1.44 5.98
N MET A 228 25.65 1.05 6.02
CA MET A 228 25.20 -0.34 5.89
C MET A 228 25.22 -0.80 4.44
N SER A 229 25.31 -2.12 4.24
CA SER A 229 24.93 -2.71 2.96
C SER A 229 23.40 -2.74 2.81
N HIS A 230 22.92 -2.94 1.59
CA HIS A 230 21.48 -3.16 1.35
C HIS A 230 20.92 -4.31 2.19
N ASP A 231 21.64 -5.43 2.24
CA ASP A 231 21.21 -6.64 2.93
C ASP A 231 21.16 -6.40 4.45
N ASP A 232 22.16 -5.73 5.02
CA ASP A 232 22.17 -5.40 6.46
C ASP A 232 21.00 -4.47 6.82
N ALA A 233 20.76 -3.43 6.03
CA ALA A 233 19.64 -2.51 6.25
C ALA A 233 18.28 -3.22 6.09
N PHE A 234 18.17 -4.12 5.12
CA PHE A 234 16.97 -4.93 4.90
C PHE A 234 16.73 -5.90 6.07
N ASP A 235 17.75 -6.64 6.50
CA ASP A 235 17.64 -7.60 7.59
C ASP A 235 17.31 -6.93 8.93
N GLU A 236 17.90 -5.78 9.21
CA GLU A 236 17.56 -5.01 10.41
C GLU A 236 16.11 -4.51 10.37
N LEU A 237 15.66 -3.98 9.23
CA LEU A 237 14.27 -3.56 9.01
C LEU A 237 13.30 -4.75 9.17
N GLN A 238 13.73 -5.96 8.82
CA GLN A 238 12.98 -7.18 9.04
C GLN A 238 13.11 -7.72 10.49
N GLY A 239 13.94 -7.15 11.34
CA GLY A 239 14.19 -7.66 12.69
C GLY A 239 14.89 -9.02 12.70
N ASN A 240 15.70 -9.30 11.67
CA ASN A 240 16.52 -10.50 11.55
C ASN A 240 17.97 -10.29 12.04
N ALA A 241 18.34 -9.06 12.41
CA ALA A 241 19.67 -8.66 12.86
C ALA A 241 19.92 -8.92 14.35
#